data_AF-A0A1Y1NJ98-F1
#
_entry.id   AF-A0A1Y1NJ98-F1
#
_cell.length_a   1.000
_cell.length_b   1.000
_cell.length_c   1.000
_cell.angle_alpha   90.00
_cell.angle_beta   90.00
_cell.angle_gamma   90.00
#
_symmetry.space_group_name_H-M   'P 1'
#
loop_
_entity.id
_entity.type
_entity.pdbx_description
1 polymer ?
#
loop_
_entity_poly.entity_id
_entity_poly.type
_entity_poly.pdbx_seq_one_letter_code
_entity_poly.pdbx_strand_id
1 'polypeptide(L)'
;MENMQYKYNRLAAQKGIYIISACGADSIPGDLGVVFLQQNFEGTLNSVETYLYLDEQEPKTPGPLLNFATWESAIEGIGKLPQISALRRKMFKKRIPVYEPRLPLRPQMYKSEVANAWLVPFLGADRAVINRTQRYFYEHENKRPVQVNPYEAIDSAASVQFINFYKNLILFLVKYKFGRKLLLSFPSFFTAGMFSFENPSDEKSERTSYDIVFHGVGWDENVSASDTSFRKPPNKSIIGHVSGMNPGYGLTCICVTMSAIVLLTEPENMPYEGGVYTPGVAFARTSLVKQLNENGVTFEIKSKM
;
A
#
# COMPACT_ATOMS: atom_id res chain seq x y z
N MET A 1 -9.48 -1.81 9.73
CA MET A 1 -10.32 -1.47 8.55
C MET A 1 -11.39 -2.53 8.27
N GLU A 2 -11.03 -3.81 8.28
CA GLU A 2 -11.91 -4.95 8.01
C GLU A 2 -13.11 -4.99 8.94
N ASN A 3 -12.92 -4.69 10.22
CA ASN A 3 -14.01 -4.65 11.20
C ASN A 3 -15.04 -3.57 10.88
N MET A 4 -14.59 -2.40 10.38
CA MET A 4 -15.50 -1.34 9.95
C MET A 4 -16.33 -1.80 8.76
N GLN A 5 -15.71 -2.40 7.76
CA GLN A 5 -16.43 -2.92 6.60
C GLN A 5 -17.38 -4.06 6.99
N TYR A 6 -16.95 -5.01 7.81
CA TYR A 6 -17.79 -6.13 8.24
C TYR A 6 -19.05 -5.66 8.98
N LYS A 7 -18.90 -4.71 9.90
CA LYS A 7 -20.01 -4.24 10.75
C LYS A 7 -20.90 -3.22 10.04
N TYR A 8 -20.32 -2.31 9.27
CA TYR A 8 -21.01 -1.09 8.86
C TYR A 8 -21.25 -0.96 7.36
N ASN A 9 -20.66 -1.80 6.48
CA ASN A 9 -20.81 -1.63 5.04
C ASN A 9 -22.28 -1.58 4.59
N ARG A 10 -23.10 -2.53 5.04
CA ARG A 10 -24.53 -2.59 4.69
C ARG A 10 -25.31 -1.39 5.24
N LEU A 11 -25.05 -1.02 6.49
CA LEU A 11 -25.76 0.09 7.13
C LEU A 11 -25.39 1.43 6.50
N ALA A 12 -24.11 1.61 6.16
CA ALA A 12 -23.60 2.77 5.46
C ALA A 12 -24.24 2.90 4.07
N ALA A 13 -24.32 1.79 3.30
CA ALA A 13 -25.02 1.75 2.02
C ALA A 13 -26.49 2.14 2.12
N GLN A 14 -27.22 1.55 3.06
CA GLN A 14 -28.64 1.85 3.29
C GLN A 14 -28.91 3.31 3.67
N LYS A 15 -27.93 3.98 4.28
CA LYS A 15 -28.03 5.39 4.69
C LYS A 15 -27.36 6.36 3.71
N GLY A 16 -26.78 5.88 2.62
CA GLY A 16 -26.00 6.73 1.70
C GLY A 16 -24.76 7.36 2.35
N ILE A 17 -24.19 6.73 3.38
CA ILE A 17 -23.01 7.23 4.09
C ILE A 17 -21.75 6.60 3.50
N TYR A 18 -20.74 7.42 3.21
CA TYR A 18 -19.42 6.95 2.81
C TYR A 18 -18.49 6.87 4.03
N ILE A 19 -17.82 5.73 4.19
CA ILE A 19 -16.75 5.52 5.17
C ILE A 19 -15.52 5.07 4.41
N ILE A 20 -14.54 5.95 4.24
CA ILE A 20 -13.33 5.65 3.50
C ILE A 20 -12.20 5.43 4.51
N SER A 21 -11.62 4.23 4.50
CA SER A 21 -10.50 3.89 5.38
C SER A 21 -9.17 4.11 4.68
N ALA A 22 -8.11 4.32 5.45
CA ALA A 22 -6.72 4.41 4.97
C ALA A 22 -6.44 5.57 3.99
N CYS A 23 -7.03 6.74 4.24
CA CYS A 23 -6.77 7.96 3.46
C CYS A 23 -5.44 8.67 3.81
N GLY A 24 -4.42 7.93 4.23
CA GLY A 24 -3.11 8.47 4.64
C GLY A 24 -1.97 8.02 3.72
N ALA A 25 -0.75 8.45 4.06
CA ALA A 25 0.48 8.15 3.33
C ALA A 25 0.77 6.65 3.17
N ASP A 26 0.43 5.83 4.15
CA ASP A 26 0.69 4.38 4.15
C ASP A 26 -0.29 3.59 3.26
N SER A 27 -1.13 4.23 2.45
CA SER A 27 -2.07 3.49 1.60
C SER A 27 -2.52 4.22 0.35
N ILE A 28 -2.72 5.55 0.38
CA ILE A 28 -3.12 6.29 -0.82
C ILE A 28 -2.10 6.15 -1.96
N PRO A 29 -0.79 6.40 -1.74
CA PRO A 29 0.22 6.24 -2.78
C PRO A 29 0.23 4.84 -3.40
N GLY A 30 0.25 3.79 -2.58
CA GLY A 30 0.24 2.39 -3.05
C GLY A 30 -1.06 1.98 -3.75
N ASP A 31 -2.22 2.28 -3.14
CA ASP A 31 -3.53 1.86 -3.65
C ASP A 31 -3.92 2.63 -4.92
N LEU A 32 -3.90 3.97 -4.87
CA LEU A 32 -4.17 4.78 -6.06
C LEU A 32 -3.06 4.67 -7.10
N GLY A 33 -1.81 4.37 -6.72
CA GLY A 33 -0.74 4.13 -7.68
C GLY A 33 -1.03 2.93 -8.58
N VAL A 34 -1.55 1.82 -8.02
CA VAL A 34 -2.00 0.67 -8.83
C VAL A 34 -3.18 1.05 -9.72
N VAL A 35 -4.17 1.80 -9.21
CA VAL A 35 -5.31 2.27 -10.01
C VAL A 35 -4.85 3.18 -11.15
N PHE A 36 -3.93 4.10 -10.86
CA PHE A 36 -3.34 5.02 -11.83
C PHE A 36 -2.58 4.25 -12.93
N LEU A 37 -1.81 3.22 -12.58
CA LEU A 37 -1.19 2.32 -13.55
C LEU A 37 -2.23 1.62 -14.42
N GLN A 38 -3.29 1.06 -13.82
CA GLN A 38 -4.36 0.39 -14.57
C GLN A 38 -5.03 1.32 -15.57
N GLN A 39 -5.27 2.58 -15.20
CA GLN A 39 -5.89 3.59 -16.07
C GLN A 39 -4.98 4.01 -17.24
N ASN A 40 -3.67 3.91 -17.05
CA ASN A 40 -2.68 4.27 -18.06
C ASN A 40 -2.14 3.07 -18.85
N PHE A 41 -2.59 1.86 -18.55
CA PHE A 41 -2.18 0.63 -19.22
C PHE A 41 -3.16 0.27 -20.33
N GLU A 42 -2.74 0.43 -21.57
CA GLU A 42 -3.53 0.02 -22.74
C GLU A 42 -3.50 -1.51 -22.88
N GLY A 43 -4.64 -2.16 -22.64
CA GLY A 43 -4.78 -3.60 -22.61
C GLY A 43 -5.08 -4.09 -21.19
N THR A 44 -4.51 -5.22 -20.79
CA THR A 44 -4.76 -5.83 -19.47
C THR A 44 -3.51 -5.88 -18.61
N LEU A 45 -3.49 -5.09 -17.54
CA LEU A 45 -2.46 -5.20 -16.51
C LEU A 45 -2.68 -6.49 -15.69
N ASN A 46 -1.69 -7.38 -15.66
CA ASN A 46 -1.78 -8.65 -14.93
C ASN A 46 -1.31 -8.50 -13.48
N SER A 47 -0.17 -7.84 -13.31
CA SER A 47 0.53 -7.80 -12.02
C SER A 47 1.43 -6.58 -11.90
N VAL A 48 1.63 -6.15 -10.65
CA VAL A 48 2.50 -5.04 -10.28
C VAL A 48 3.40 -5.46 -9.13
N GLU A 49 4.70 -5.24 -9.26
CA GLU A 49 5.60 -5.17 -8.11
C GLU A 49 5.81 -3.70 -7.76
N THR A 50 5.75 -3.37 -6.46
CA THR A 50 6.07 -2.02 -6.00
C THR A 50 7.38 -2.02 -5.22
N TYR A 51 8.17 -0.97 -5.40
CA TYR A 51 9.46 -0.79 -4.75
C TYR A 51 9.45 0.57 -4.04
N LEU A 52 9.33 0.55 -2.71
CA LEU A 52 9.38 1.74 -1.86
C LEU A 52 10.83 2.08 -1.55
N TYR A 53 11.23 3.30 -1.92
CA TYR A 53 12.48 3.94 -1.51
C TYR A 53 12.14 5.01 -0.47
N LEU A 54 12.91 5.02 0.61
CA LEU A 54 12.92 6.09 1.60
C LEU A 54 14.34 6.63 1.65
N ASP A 55 14.47 7.93 1.42
CA ASP A 55 15.76 8.60 1.48
C ASP A 55 15.66 9.90 2.29
N GLU A 56 16.80 10.35 2.79
CA GLU A 56 16.94 11.57 3.56
C GLU A 56 18.10 12.37 2.98
N GLN A 57 17.87 13.65 2.65
CA GLN A 57 18.90 14.48 2.01
C GLN A 57 20.13 14.64 2.91
N GLU A 58 21.34 14.50 2.34
CA GLU A 58 22.60 14.67 3.08
C GLU A 58 22.86 16.13 3.50
N PRO A 59 23.45 16.39 4.69
CA PRO A 59 23.80 15.41 5.72
C PRO A 59 22.56 14.83 6.44
N LYS A 60 22.60 13.54 6.79
CA LYS A 60 21.55 12.90 7.61
C LYS A 60 21.38 13.61 8.98
N THR A 61 20.14 13.85 9.37
CA THR A 61 19.75 14.46 10.64
C THR A 61 19.58 13.36 11.72
N PRO A 62 20.13 13.52 12.93
CA PRO A 62 19.92 12.59 14.03
C PRO A 62 18.44 12.46 14.45
N GLY A 63 18.10 11.35 15.11
CA GLY A 63 16.76 11.10 15.64
C GLY A 63 15.94 10.10 14.83
N PRO A 64 14.73 9.77 15.31
CA PRO A 64 13.86 8.78 14.69
C PRO A 64 13.33 9.23 13.34
N LEU A 65 12.94 8.29 12.49
CA LEU A 65 12.24 8.59 11.24
C LEU A 65 10.72 8.70 11.48
N LEU A 66 10.18 7.90 12.40
CA LEU A 66 8.75 7.81 12.68
C LEU A 66 8.50 7.73 14.19
N ASN A 67 7.34 8.23 14.62
CA ASN A 67 6.92 8.16 16.02
C ASN A 67 6.40 6.77 16.42
N PHE A 68 6.42 6.52 17.73
CA PHE A 68 5.87 5.37 18.43
C PHE A 68 4.46 4.97 17.99
N ALA A 69 3.57 5.90 17.66
CA ALA A 69 2.21 5.58 17.23
C ALA A 69 2.17 4.67 15.99
N THR A 70 3.11 4.86 15.04
CA THR A 70 3.23 4.00 13.86
C THR A 70 3.75 2.62 14.25
N TRP A 71 4.72 2.56 15.16
CA TRP A 71 5.25 1.31 15.69
C TRP A 71 4.20 0.50 16.45
N GLU A 72 3.45 1.16 17.33
CA GLU A 72 2.35 0.55 18.09
C GLU A 72 1.30 -0.04 17.13
N SER A 73 0.94 0.71 16.09
CA SER A 73 0.01 0.27 15.06
C SER A 73 0.51 -0.98 14.33
N ALA A 74 1.81 -1.04 14.00
CA ALA A 74 2.42 -2.21 13.38
C ALA A 74 2.38 -3.44 14.30
N ILE A 75 2.79 -3.29 15.57
CA ILE A 75 2.79 -4.37 16.56
C ILE A 75 1.39 -4.92 16.82
N GLU A 76 0.40 -4.04 16.97
CA GLU A 76 -1.00 -4.42 17.14
C GLU A 76 -1.58 -5.07 15.87
N GLY A 77 -1.22 -4.56 14.69
CA GLY A 77 -1.62 -5.12 13.39
C GLY A 77 -1.13 -6.54 13.21
N ILE A 78 0.18 -6.78 13.42
CA ILE A 78 0.80 -8.11 13.32
C ILE A 78 0.20 -9.04 14.38
N GLY A 79 0.06 -8.57 15.62
CA GLY A 79 -0.50 -9.34 16.73
C GLY A 79 -1.94 -9.79 16.52
N LYS A 80 -2.70 -9.09 15.65
CA LYS A 80 -4.10 -9.37 15.34
C LYS A 80 -4.32 -10.08 14.00
N LEU A 81 -3.26 -10.49 13.29
CA LEU A 81 -3.37 -11.17 11.98
C LEU A 81 -4.32 -12.39 11.97
N PRO A 82 -4.33 -13.28 12.99
CA PRO A 82 -5.26 -14.41 13.02
C PRO A 82 -6.73 -13.96 13.07
N GLN A 83 -7.04 -12.93 13.86
CA GLN A 83 -8.38 -12.35 13.99
C GLN A 83 -8.81 -11.66 12.70
N ILE A 84 -7.91 -10.91 12.06
CA ILE A 84 -8.15 -10.28 10.76
C ILE A 84 -8.42 -11.36 9.69
N SER A 85 -7.65 -12.44 9.70
CA SER A 85 -7.83 -13.57 8.76
C SER A 85 -9.16 -14.30 8.97
N ALA A 86 -9.57 -14.50 10.22
CA ALA A 86 -10.89 -15.04 10.55
C ALA A 86 -12.02 -14.10 10.10
N LEU A 87 -11.85 -12.79 10.26
CA LEU A 87 -12.83 -11.80 9.85
C LEU A 87 -12.96 -11.72 8.32
N ARG A 88 -11.84 -11.73 7.58
CA ARG A 88 -11.86 -11.77 6.11
C ARG A 88 -12.60 -12.99 5.59
N ARG A 89 -12.44 -14.18 6.20
CA ARG A 89 -13.20 -15.39 5.85
C ARG A 89 -14.72 -15.23 6.06
N LYS A 90 -15.15 -14.46 7.05
CA LYS A 90 -16.58 -14.17 7.30
C LYS A 90 -17.15 -13.17 6.31
N MET A 91 -16.38 -12.13 5.99
CA MET A 91 -16.77 -11.07 5.04
C MET A 91 -16.85 -11.59 3.61
N PHE A 92 -15.87 -12.39 3.21
CA PHE A 92 -15.64 -12.76 1.82
C PHE A 92 -15.96 -14.23 1.58
N LYS A 93 -17.25 -14.54 1.47
CA LYS A 93 -17.74 -15.91 1.21
C LYS A 93 -17.32 -16.43 -0.17
N LYS A 94 -17.38 -15.57 -1.19
CA LYS A 94 -16.90 -15.89 -2.55
C LYS A 94 -15.38 -15.71 -2.59
N ARG A 95 -14.65 -16.76 -2.99
CA ARG A 95 -13.21 -16.63 -3.25
C ARG A 95 -12.99 -15.97 -4.61
N ILE A 96 -12.01 -15.08 -4.68
CA ILE A 96 -11.51 -14.61 -5.97
C ILE A 96 -10.82 -15.80 -6.63
N PRO A 97 -11.06 -16.07 -7.93
CA PRO A 97 -10.33 -17.11 -8.64
C PRO A 97 -8.82 -16.88 -8.59
N VAL A 98 -8.05 -17.94 -8.80
CA VAL A 98 -6.61 -17.78 -9.01
C VAL A 98 -6.38 -17.45 -10.48
N TYR A 99 -5.64 -16.37 -10.73
CA TYR A 99 -5.37 -15.88 -12.08
C TYR A 99 -3.96 -16.27 -12.52
N GLU A 100 -3.87 -16.89 -13.70
CA GLU A 100 -2.60 -17.17 -14.38
C GLU A 100 -2.28 -16.07 -15.41
N PRO A 101 -1.00 -15.71 -15.61
CA PRO A 101 0.16 -16.18 -14.87
C PRO A 101 0.23 -15.51 -13.49
N ARG A 102 0.62 -16.28 -12.47
CA ARG A 102 0.77 -15.78 -11.10
C ARG A 102 1.95 -14.83 -10.98
N LEU A 103 1.79 -13.82 -10.12
CA LEU A 103 2.91 -13.02 -9.65
C LEU A 103 3.68 -13.78 -8.55
N PRO A 104 4.91 -14.28 -8.80
CA PRO A 104 5.68 -14.98 -7.78
C PRO A 104 6.13 -14.04 -6.67
N LEU A 105 6.25 -14.58 -5.45
CA LEU A 105 6.96 -13.89 -4.37
C LEU A 105 8.46 -14.00 -4.59
N ARG A 106 9.19 -12.91 -4.35
CA ARG A 106 10.65 -12.92 -4.44
C ARG A 106 11.29 -13.64 -3.24
N PRO A 107 12.43 -14.32 -3.44
CA PRO A 107 13.22 -14.87 -2.34
C PRO A 107 13.66 -13.78 -1.35
N GLN A 108 14.00 -14.18 -0.12
CA GLN A 108 14.38 -13.25 0.96
C GLN A 108 15.63 -12.40 0.67
N MET A 109 16.53 -12.88 -0.19
CA MET A 109 17.73 -12.19 -0.63
C MET A 109 17.68 -12.06 -2.15
N TYR A 110 16.86 -11.13 -2.64
CA TYR A 110 16.69 -10.91 -4.06
C TYR A 110 17.11 -9.49 -4.44
N LYS A 111 18.06 -9.37 -5.35
CA LYS A 111 18.42 -8.10 -5.98
C LYS A 111 17.61 -7.95 -7.26
N SER A 112 16.77 -6.93 -7.33
CA SER A 112 15.96 -6.62 -8.50
C SER A 112 16.76 -5.74 -9.46
N GLU A 113 16.80 -6.12 -10.73
CA GLU A 113 17.39 -5.30 -11.78
C GLU A 113 16.55 -4.04 -12.04
N VAL A 114 15.22 -4.17 -12.01
CA VAL A 114 14.30 -3.06 -12.21
C VAL A 114 14.39 -2.04 -11.08
N ALA A 115 14.51 -2.51 -9.85
CA ALA A 115 14.67 -1.63 -8.68
C ALA A 115 16.13 -1.20 -8.47
N ASN A 116 17.09 -1.82 -9.14
CA ASN A 116 18.52 -1.71 -8.85
C ASN A 116 18.88 -1.83 -7.34
N ALA A 117 18.10 -2.61 -6.59
CA ALA A 117 18.17 -2.68 -5.13
C ALA A 117 17.83 -4.08 -4.63
N TRP A 118 18.18 -4.37 -3.37
CA TRP A 118 17.74 -5.57 -2.68
C TRP A 118 16.32 -5.38 -2.17
N LEU A 119 15.48 -6.40 -2.33
CA LEU A 119 14.08 -6.34 -1.95
C LEU A 119 13.81 -6.98 -0.60
N VAL A 120 13.09 -6.27 0.25
CA VAL A 120 12.49 -6.81 1.48
C VAL A 120 10.97 -6.72 1.35
N PRO A 121 10.20 -7.80 1.59
CA PRO A 121 8.74 -7.71 1.54
C PRO A 121 8.22 -6.64 2.50
N PHE A 122 7.45 -5.68 1.98
CA PHE A 122 6.84 -4.64 2.78
C PHE A 122 5.72 -5.24 3.66
N LEU A 123 5.80 -5.03 4.97
CA LEU A 123 4.85 -5.60 5.95
C LEU A 123 3.73 -4.62 6.33
N GLY A 124 3.58 -3.50 5.63
CA GLY A 124 2.54 -2.50 5.87
C GLY A 124 1.15 -2.87 5.33
N ALA A 125 0.25 -1.89 5.35
CA ALA A 125 -1.15 -2.09 5.01
C ALA A 125 -1.43 -2.19 3.50
N ASP A 126 -0.55 -1.67 2.64
CA ASP A 126 -0.69 -1.57 1.17
C ASP A 126 -1.31 -2.80 0.54
N ARG A 127 -0.68 -3.97 0.71
CA ARG A 127 -1.15 -5.21 0.07
C ARG A 127 -2.57 -5.56 0.47
N ALA A 128 -2.96 -5.29 1.72
CA ALA A 128 -4.31 -5.56 2.20
C ALA A 128 -5.33 -4.58 1.60
N VAL A 129 -4.97 -3.30 1.48
CA VAL A 129 -5.82 -2.26 0.90
C VAL A 129 -5.99 -2.47 -0.60
N ILE A 130 -4.89 -2.63 -1.35
CA ILE A 130 -4.90 -2.91 -2.79
C ILE A 130 -5.73 -4.14 -3.12
N ASN A 131 -5.55 -5.24 -2.39
CA ASN A 131 -6.34 -6.46 -2.63
C ASN A 131 -7.84 -6.25 -2.41
N ARG A 132 -8.24 -5.36 -1.48
CA ARG A 132 -9.65 -5.01 -1.28
C ARG A 132 -10.18 -4.14 -2.42
N THR A 133 -9.37 -3.21 -2.93
CA THR A 133 -9.69 -2.42 -4.13
C THR A 133 -9.91 -3.33 -5.34
N GLN A 134 -8.93 -4.18 -5.64
CA GLN A 134 -9.00 -5.12 -6.78
C GLN A 134 -10.17 -6.11 -6.64
N ARG A 135 -10.48 -6.54 -5.41
CA ARG A 135 -11.67 -7.35 -5.15
C ARG A 135 -12.96 -6.60 -5.50
N TYR A 136 -13.08 -5.35 -5.07
CA TYR A 136 -14.28 -4.57 -5.34
C TYR A 136 -14.51 -4.41 -6.84
N PHE A 137 -13.46 -4.06 -7.59
CA PHE A 137 -13.50 -3.96 -9.05
C PHE A 137 -13.87 -5.28 -9.73
N TYR A 138 -13.40 -6.41 -9.21
CA TYR A 138 -13.84 -7.72 -9.71
C TYR A 138 -15.32 -8.00 -9.44
N GLU A 139 -15.79 -7.73 -8.22
CA GLU A 139 -17.16 -8.06 -7.81
C GLU A 139 -18.23 -7.13 -8.41
N HIS A 140 -17.89 -5.86 -8.65
CA HIS A 140 -18.87 -4.83 -9.04
C HIS A 140 -18.62 -4.24 -10.44
N GLU A 141 -17.39 -4.33 -10.97
CA GLU A 141 -17.03 -3.76 -12.27
C GLU A 141 -16.60 -4.82 -13.29
N ASN A 142 -16.62 -6.11 -12.91
CA ASN A 142 -16.19 -7.23 -13.74
C ASN A 142 -14.77 -7.05 -14.31
N LYS A 143 -13.88 -6.39 -13.54
CA LYS A 143 -12.47 -6.20 -13.89
C LYS A 143 -11.62 -7.37 -13.43
N ARG A 144 -10.63 -7.75 -14.24
CA ARG A 144 -9.62 -8.72 -13.85
C ARG A 144 -8.77 -8.12 -12.70
N PRO A 145 -8.63 -8.80 -11.54
CA PRO A 145 -7.80 -8.30 -10.45
C PRO A 145 -6.34 -8.21 -10.83
N VAL A 146 -5.69 -7.08 -10.54
CA VAL A 146 -4.23 -6.96 -10.61
C VAL A 146 -3.61 -7.63 -9.39
N GLN A 147 -2.62 -8.50 -9.63
CA GLN A 147 -1.85 -9.14 -8.56
C GLN A 147 -0.73 -8.19 -8.09
N VAL A 148 -0.59 -7.98 -6.77
CA VAL A 148 0.40 -7.01 -6.26
C VAL A 148 1.27 -7.59 -5.14
N ASN A 149 2.58 -7.36 -5.26
CA ASN A 149 3.58 -7.64 -4.23
C ASN A 149 4.40 -6.37 -3.94
N PRO A 150 4.21 -5.74 -2.76
CA PRO A 150 5.00 -4.59 -2.36
C PRO A 150 6.30 -4.98 -1.66
N TYR A 151 7.36 -4.22 -1.95
CA TYR A 151 8.69 -4.38 -1.39
C TYR A 151 9.26 -3.03 -0.96
N GLU A 152 10.09 -3.05 0.07
CA GLU A 152 11.06 -2.00 0.37
C GLU A 152 12.35 -2.28 -0.42
N ALA A 153 12.89 -1.24 -1.06
CA ALA A 153 14.13 -1.28 -1.81
C ALA A 153 15.29 -0.81 -0.93
N ILE A 154 16.31 -1.66 -0.79
CA ILE A 154 17.47 -1.45 0.09
C ILE A 154 18.76 -1.64 -0.70
N ASP A 155 19.66 -0.67 -0.67
CA ASP A 155 20.89 -0.72 -1.50
C ASP A 155 21.92 -1.75 -1.01
N SER A 156 21.86 -2.11 0.28
CA SER A 156 22.87 -2.94 0.93
C SER A 156 22.33 -4.32 1.33
N ALA A 157 23.00 -5.36 0.83
CA ALA A 157 22.74 -6.75 1.22
C ALA A 157 22.92 -6.98 2.73
N ALA A 158 23.90 -6.30 3.34
CA ALA A 158 24.16 -6.38 4.77
C ALA A 158 23.00 -5.76 5.57
N SER A 159 22.47 -4.61 5.11
CA SER A 159 21.30 -3.99 5.72
C SER A 159 20.07 -4.90 5.60
N VAL A 160 19.87 -5.57 4.47
CA VAL A 160 18.78 -6.56 4.33
C VAL A 160 18.91 -7.72 5.31
N GLN A 161 20.11 -8.25 5.53
CA GLN A 161 20.32 -9.29 6.54
C GLN A 161 20.00 -8.81 7.95
N PHE A 162 20.43 -7.59 8.28
CA PHE A 162 20.12 -6.95 9.56
C PHE A 162 18.61 -6.75 9.75
N ILE A 163 17.91 -6.19 8.75
CA ILE A 163 16.46 -6.02 8.75
C ILE A 163 15.75 -7.37 8.92
N ASN A 164 16.20 -8.40 8.20
CA ASN A 164 15.62 -9.74 8.32
C ASN A 164 15.79 -10.34 9.72
N PHE A 165 16.94 -10.12 10.37
CA PHE A 165 17.15 -10.54 11.75
C PHE A 165 16.15 -9.88 12.71
N TYR A 166 16.04 -8.55 12.69
CA TYR A 166 15.11 -7.82 13.55
C TYR A 166 13.65 -8.19 13.24
N LYS A 167 13.29 -8.30 11.96
CA LYS A 167 11.96 -8.73 11.52
C LYS A 167 11.59 -10.08 12.13
N ASN A 168 12.47 -11.08 12.05
CA ASN A 168 12.21 -12.40 12.61
C ASN A 168 12.10 -12.37 14.14
N LEU A 169 12.93 -11.57 14.81
CA LEU A 169 12.84 -11.34 16.25
C LEU A 169 11.49 -10.72 16.64
N ILE A 170 11.05 -9.68 15.93
CA ILE A 170 9.76 -9.00 16.15
C ILE A 170 8.60 -9.99 15.93
N LEU A 171 8.60 -10.72 14.82
CA LEU A 171 7.57 -11.72 14.49
C LEU A 171 7.50 -12.85 15.54
N PHE A 172 8.63 -13.19 16.17
CA PHE A 172 8.66 -14.13 17.28
C PHE A 172 8.06 -13.52 18.55
N LEU A 173 8.51 -12.33 18.95
CA LEU A 173 8.09 -11.67 20.19
C LEU A 173 6.61 -11.27 20.18
N VAL A 174 6.07 -10.80 19.05
CA VAL A 174 4.67 -10.37 18.89
C VAL A 174 3.66 -11.46 19.30
N LYS A 175 4.03 -12.73 19.17
CA LYS A 175 3.15 -13.87 19.51
C LYS A 175 2.81 -13.90 21.00
N TYR A 176 3.68 -13.38 21.86
CA TYR A 176 3.55 -13.45 23.30
C TYR A 176 3.15 -12.09 23.90
N LYS A 177 2.27 -12.10 24.92
CA LYS A 177 1.87 -10.85 25.60
C LYS A 177 3.07 -10.10 26.18
N PHE A 178 4.00 -10.81 26.81
CA PHE A 178 5.24 -10.24 27.32
C PHE A 178 6.12 -9.67 26.21
N GLY A 179 6.27 -10.39 25.10
CA GLY A 179 7.04 -9.93 23.94
C GLY A 179 6.46 -8.65 23.32
N ARG A 180 5.13 -8.55 23.19
CA ARG A 180 4.48 -7.29 22.78
C ARG A 180 4.74 -6.15 23.75
N LYS A 181 4.62 -6.39 25.07
CA LYS A 181 4.94 -5.37 26.08
C LYS A 181 6.39 -4.89 25.93
N LEU A 182 7.33 -5.80 25.69
CA LEU A 182 8.74 -5.49 25.50
C LEU A 182 8.97 -4.65 24.23
N LEU A 183 8.42 -5.07 23.09
CA LEU A 183 8.50 -4.34 21.81
C LEU A 183 7.93 -2.92 21.92
N LEU A 184 6.82 -2.74 22.65
CA LEU A 184 6.19 -1.44 22.86
C LEU A 184 6.93 -0.58 23.90
N SER A 185 7.63 -1.19 24.86
CA SER A 185 8.35 -0.44 25.90
C SER A 185 9.71 0.08 25.41
N PHE A 186 10.31 -0.57 24.41
CA PHE A 186 11.65 -0.25 23.91
C PHE A 186 11.69 -0.14 22.37
N PRO A 187 10.86 0.73 21.75
CA PRO A 187 10.76 0.84 20.29
C PRO A 187 12.13 1.06 19.63
N SER A 188 12.90 2.03 20.12
CA SER A 188 14.19 2.39 19.51
C SER A 188 15.22 1.26 19.55
N PHE A 189 15.19 0.40 20.57
CA PHE A 189 16.06 -0.77 20.61
C PHE A 189 15.66 -1.81 19.54
N PHE A 190 14.37 -2.14 19.45
CA PHE A 190 13.86 -3.16 18.52
C PHE A 190 13.77 -2.69 17.07
N THR A 191 14.02 -1.41 16.82
CA THR A 191 13.99 -0.83 15.47
C THR A 191 15.27 -0.11 15.11
N ALA A 192 16.37 -0.31 15.87
CA ALA A 192 17.65 0.36 15.66
C ALA A 192 17.53 1.90 15.49
N GLY A 193 16.68 2.54 16.30
CA GLY A 193 16.45 3.98 16.29
C GLY A 193 15.44 4.50 15.27
N MET A 194 14.94 3.66 14.35
CA MET A 194 13.96 4.09 13.33
C MET A 194 12.67 4.64 13.95
N PHE A 195 12.17 4.00 15.02
CA PHE A 195 11.00 4.43 15.78
C PHE A 195 11.39 4.84 17.21
N SER A 196 10.74 5.87 17.74
CA SER A 196 10.95 6.35 19.12
C SER A 196 9.66 6.96 19.68
N PHE A 197 9.61 7.16 21.00
CA PHE A 197 8.57 7.98 21.63
C PHE A 197 8.69 9.45 21.25
N GLU A 198 9.89 9.89 20.89
CA GLU A 198 10.14 11.22 20.33
C GLU A 198 9.61 11.30 18.90
N ASN A 199 9.14 12.49 18.52
CA ASN A 199 8.82 12.77 17.12
C ASN A 199 10.11 12.98 16.32
N PRO A 200 10.12 12.67 15.00
CA PRO A 200 11.17 13.20 14.13
C PRO A 200 11.17 14.73 14.20
N SER A 201 12.35 15.33 14.06
CA SER A 201 12.43 16.79 13.94
C SER A 201 11.77 17.26 12.63
N ASP A 202 11.34 18.53 12.62
CA ASP A 202 10.79 19.15 11.41
C ASP A 202 11.82 19.11 10.28
N GLU A 203 13.08 19.45 10.58
CA GLU A 203 14.19 19.37 9.61
C GLU A 203 14.31 17.97 9.01
N LYS A 204 14.32 16.91 9.84
CA LYS A 204 14.41 15.53 9.35
C LYS A 204 13.22 15.16 8.47
N SER A 205 12.03 15.53 8.90
CA SER A 205 10.78 15.24 8.19
C SER A 205 10.74 15.93 6.82
N GLU A 206 11.15 17.20 6.75
CA GLU A 206 11.20 18.00 5.52
C GLU A 206 12.29 17.54 4.55
N ARG A 207 13.35 16.90 5.06
CA ARG A 207 14.45 16.36 4.25
C ARG A 207 14.26 14.90 3.84
N THR A 208 13.23 14.23 4.36
CA THR A 208 12.91 12.85 4.01
C THR A 208 12.01 12.81 2.78
N SER A 209 12.44 12.12 1.74
CA SER A 209 11.66 11.83 0.54
C SER A 209 11.20 10.37 0.53
N TYR A 210 10.19 10.11 -0.29
CA TYR A 210 9.81 8.75 -0.66
C TYR A 210 9.59 8.68 -2.17
N ASP A 211 9.82 7.50 -2.73
CA ASP A 211 9.44 7.15 -4.09
C ASP A 211 8.91 5.72 -4.09
N ILE A 212 7.74 5.51 -4.67
CA ILE A 212 7.20 4.17 -4.91
C ILE A 212 7.25 3.95 -6.41
N VAL A 213 8.14 3.05 -6.83
CA VAL A 213 8.23 2.61 -8.21
C VAL A 213 7.28 1.45 -8.40
N PHE A 214 6.38 1.57 -9.39
CA PHE A 214 5.43 0.54 -9.77
C PHE A 214 5.88 -0.06 -11.09
N HIS A 215 6.31 -1.32 -11.05
CA HIS A 215 6.61 -2.08 -12.25
C HIS A 215 5.43 -3.00 -12.58
N GLY A 216 4.64 -2.57 -13.56
CA GLY A 216 3.48 -3.30 -14.06
C GLY A 216 3.80 -4.12 -15.30
N VAL A 217 3.30 -5.35 -15.36
CA VAL A 217 3.38 -6.21 -16.55
C VAL A 217 2.01 -6.77 -16.91
N GLY A 218 1.76 -6.92 -18.20
CA GLY A 218 0.48 -7.36 -18.71
C GLY A 218 0.51 -7.62 -20.21
N TRP A 219 -0.64 -7.41 -20.84
CA TRP A 219 -0.81 -7.66 -22.27
C TRP A 219 -1.44 -6.49 -22.99
N ASP A 220 -1.13 -6.33 -24.27
CA ASP A 220 -1.88 -5.43 -25.16
C ASP A 220 -3.34 -5.89 -25.33
N GLU A 221 -3.61 -7.18 -25.19
CA GLU A 221 -4.95 -7.73 -25.32
C GLU A 221 -5.85 -7.40 -24.12
N ASN A 222 -7.13 -7.19 -24.39
CA ASN A 222 -8.17 -7.10 -23.36
C ASN A 222 -8.61 -8.52 -22.96
N VAL A 223 -8.14 -8.97 -21.80
CA VAL A 223 -8.43 -10.29 -21.22
C VAL A 223 -9.58 -10.15 -20.22
N SER A 224 -10.67 -10.88 -20.46
CA SER A 224 -11.84 -10.88 -19.58
C SER A 224 -11.50 -11.33 -18.16
N ALA A 225 -12.19 -10.77 -17.17
CA ALA A 225 -12.12 -11.22 -15.78
C ALA A 225 -12.56 -12.69 -15.61
N SER A 226 -13.35 -13.24 -16.53
CA SER A 226 -13.75 -14.65 -16.53
C SER A 226 -12.64 -15.59 -16.98
N ASP A 227 -11.67 -15.11 -17.77
CA ASP A 227 -10.54 -15.93 -18.26
C ASP A 227 -9.41 -15.99 -17.24
N THR A 228 -9.61 -16.85 -16.24
CA THR A 228 -8.66 -17.06 -15.14
C THR A 228 -7.40 -17.83 -15.57
N SER A 229 -7.44 -18.47 -16.74
CA SER A 229 -6.42 -19.40 -17.24
C SER A 229 -5.66 -18.89 -18.47
N PHE A 230 -5.66 -17.57 -18.70
CA PHE A 230 -4.91 -16.94 -19.77
C PHE A 230 -3.39 -17.09 -19.55
N ARG A 231 -2.76 -18.05 -20.23
CA ARG A 231 -1.36 -18.46 -19.96
C ARG A 231 -0.32 -17.81 -20.87
N LYS A 232 -0.69 -16.87 -21.74
CA LYS A 232 0.31 -16.17 -22.55
C LYS A 232 1.26 -15.39 -21.62
N PRO A 233 2.58 -15.45 -21.83
CA PRO A 233 3.49 -14.56 -21.11
C PRO A 233 3.10 -13.09 -21.31
N PRO A 234 3.18 -12.23 -20.28
CA PRO A 234 3.05 -10.79 -20.46
C PRO A 234 3.99 -10.27 -21.55
N ASN A 235 3.49 -9.45 -22.46
CA ASN A 235 4.25 -8.88 -23.57
C ASN A 235 4.38 -7.35 -23.50
N LYS A 236 3.77 -6.72 -22.48
CA LYS A 236 3.78 -5.27 -22.27
C LYS A 236 4.15 -4.95 -20.83
N SER A 237 4.86 -3.85 -20.64
CA SER A 237 5.23 -3.32 -19.33
C SER A 237 4.98 -1.82 -19.20
N ILE A 238 4.77 -1.38 -17.96
CA ILE A 238 4.63 0.03 -17.60
C ILE A 238 5.43 0.28 -16.33
N ILE A 239 6.10 1.43 -16.27
CA ILE A 239 6.74 1.92 -15.05
C ILE A 239 6.08 3.24 -14.69
N GLY A 240 5.50 3.28 -13.49
CA GLY A 240 5.00 4.52 -12.89
C GLY A 240 5.64 4.78 -11.55
N HIS A 241 5.64 6.04 -11.13
CA HIS A 241 6.18 6.48 -9.85
C HIS A 241 5.11 7.24 -9.08
N VAL A 242 5.14 7.08 -7.75
CA VAL A 242 4.45 7.96 -6.81
C VAL A 242 5.46 8.44 -5.79
N SER A 243 5.81 9.72 -5.86
CA SER A 243 6.88 10.32 -5.06
C SER A 243 6.46 11.60 -4.33
N GLY A 244 7.24 11.98 -3.33
CA GLY A 244 7.05 13.24 -2.62
C GLY A 244 7.94 13.36 -1.39
N MET A 245 7.65 14.37 -0.57
CA MET A 245 8.41 14.70 0.65
C MET A 245 7.59 14.43 1.90
N ASN A 246 8.27 14.32 3.04
CA ASN A 246 7.67 14.20 4.37
C ASN A 246 6.61 13.09 4.43
N PRO A 247 6.99 11.82 4.17
CA PRO A 247 6.04 10.72 4.05
C PRO A 247 5.28 10.42 5.35
N GLY A 248 5.89 10.71 6.52
CA GLY A 248 5.28 10.42 7.82
C GLY A 248 4.11 11.34 8.17
N TYR A 249 4.26 12.65 7.94
CA TYR A 249 3.36 13.66 8.48
C TYR A 249 2.75 14.54 7.39
N GLY A 250 3.60 15.27 6.64
CA GLY A 250 3.17 16.21 5.61
C GLY A 250 2.31 15.53 4.53
N LEU A 251 2.79 14.41 4.00
CA LEU A 251 2.05 13.60 3.03
C LEU A 251 0.70 13.12 3.58
N THR A 252 0.67 12.63 4.83
CA THR A 252 -0.57 12.17 5.46
C THR A 252 -1.59 13.30 5.57
N CYS A 253 -1.17 14.51 5.95
CA CYS A 253 -2.03 15.69 5.99
C CYS A 253 -2.60 16.04 4.61
N ILE A 254 -1.76 16.04 3.57
CA ILE A 254 -2.18 16.29 2.19
C ILE A 254 -3.21 15.23 1.75
N CYS A 255 -2.88 13.95 1.92
CA CYS A 255 -3.73 12.82 1.56
C CYS A 255 -5.12 12.90 2.22
N VAL A 256 -5.19 13.14 3.53
CA VAL A 256 -6.46 13.22 4.26
C VAL A 256 -7.26 14.46 3.83
N THR A 257 -6.60 15.61 3.69
CA THR A 257 -7.27 16.87 3.35
C THR A 257 -7.82 16.83 1.94
N MET A 258 -7.02 16.40 0.95
CA MET A 258 -7.47 16.28 -0.45
C MET A 258 -8.58 15.23 -0.59
N SER A 259 -8.50 14.12 0.15
CA SER A 259 -9.58 13.12 0.20
C SER A 259 -10.89 13.72 0.69
N ALA A 260 -10.85 14.57 1.73
CA ALA A 260 -12.02 15.23 2.27
C ALA A 260 -12.60 16.26 1.30
N ILE A 261 -11.75 17.06 0.65
CA ILE A 261 -12.17 18.04 -0.36
C ILE A 261 -12.88 17.31 -1.50
N VAL A 262 -12.24 16.32 -2.11
CA VAL A 262 -12.80 15.54 -3.23
C VAL A 262 -14.14 14.90 -2.86
N LEU A 263 -14.25 14.33 -1.66
CA LEU A 263 -15.50 13.74 -1.18
C LEU A 263 -16.64 14.76 -1.10
N LEU A 264 -16.33 16.02 -0.79
CA LEU A 264 -17.31 17.11 -0.68
C LEU A 264 -17.63 17.75 -2.04
N THR A 265 -16.65 17.85 -2.94
CA THR A 265 -16.77 18.59 -4.19
C THR A 265 -17.16 17.74 -5.39
N GLU A 266 -16.95 16.43 -5.34
CA GLU A 266 -17.22 15.50 -6.46
C GLU A 266 -18.08 14.30 -6.03
N PRO A 267 -19.22 14.49 -5.34
CA PRO A 267 -20.07 13.39 -4.89
C PRO A 267 -20.57 12.50 -6.04
N GLU A 268 -20.70 13.05 -7.25
CA GLU A 268 -21.11 12.33 -8.47
C GLU A 268 -20.07 11.32 -8.99
N ASN A 269 -18.81 11.50 -8.61
CA ASN A 269 -17.70 10.61 -9.01
C ASN A 269 -17.41 9.52 -7.97
N MET A 270 -18.07 9.57 -6.81
CA MET A 270 -17.99 8.54 -5.77
C MET A 270 -18.70 7.24 -6.20
N PRO A 271 -18.43 6.09 -5.54
CA PRO A 271 -19.20 4.87 -5.78
C PRO A 271 -20.71 5.12 -5.67
N TYR A 272 -21.50 4.50 -6.55
CA TYR A 272 -22.94 4.79 -6.70
C TYR A 272 -23.76 4.65 -5.40
N GLU A 273 -23.36 3.72 -4.53
CA GLU A 273 -23.99 3.49 -3.23
C GLU A 273 -23.06 3.92 -2.09
N GLY A 274 -23.63 4.28 -0.95
CA GLY A 274 -22.85 4.45 0.29
C GLY A 274 -22.18 3.13 0.68
N GLY A 275 -21.22 3.17 1.60
CA GLY A 275 -20.51 1.96 1.97
C GLY A 275 -19.19 2.22 2.68
N VAL A 276 -18.44 1.14 2.90
CA VAL A 276 -17.10 1.19 3.48
C VAL A 276 -16.07 0.85 2.41
N TYR A 277 -15.32 1.86 1.97
CA TYR A 277 -14.43 1.79 0.81
C TYR A 277 -12.95 1.93 1.17
N THR A 278 -12.10 1.37 0.32
CA THR A 278 -10.68 1.72 0.24
C THR A 278 -10.50 3.00 -0.58
N PRO A 279 -9.36 3.70 -0.48
CA PRO A 279 -9.12 4.90 -1.27
C PRO A 279 -9.19 4.63 -2.77
N GLY A 280 -8.61 3.50 -3.21
CA GLY A 280 -8.60 3.08 -4.60
C GLY A 280 -9.97 2.78 -5.18
N VAL A 281 -10.98 2.43 -4.36
CA VAL A 281 -12.36 2.32 -4.83
C VAL A 281 -13.05 3.68 -4.81
N ALA A 282 -12.92 4.40 -3.71
CA ALA A 282 -13.63 5.65 -3.48
C ALA A 282 -13.23 6.75 -4.46
N PHE A 283 -11.94 6.80 -4.82
CA PHE A 283 -11.36 7.91 -5.57
C PHE A 283 -10.87 7.50 -6.96
N ALA A 284 -11.21 6.30 -7.44
CA ALA A 284 -10.79 5.83 -8.76
C ALA A 284 -11.21 6.76 -9.91
N ARG A 285 -12.36 7.43 -9.76
CA ARG A 285 -13.01 8.22 -10.82
C ARG A 285 -13.05 9.72 -10.49
N THR A 286 -12.33 10.14 -9.47
CA THR A 286 -12.33 11.52 -8.98
C THR A 286 -11.04 12.24 -9.39
N SER A 287 -10.97 13.55 -9.12
CA SER A 287 -9.76 14.33 -9.34
C SER A 287 -8.66 14.14 -8.27
N LEU A 288 -8.80 13.20 -7.32
CA LEU A 288 -7.86 13.10 -6.19
C LEU A 288 -6.39 12.96 -6.63
N VAL A 289 -6.09 12.12 -7.62
CA VAL A 289 -4.71 11.99 -8.15
C VAL A 289 -4.20 13.31 -8.72
N LYS A 290 -5.06 14.08 -9.41
CA LYS A 290 -4.72 15.40 -9.92
C LYS A 290 -4.45 16.39 -8.77
N GLN A 291 -5.31 16.42 -7.75
CA GLN A 291 -5.11 17.31 -6.60
C GLN A 291 -3.84 16.95 -5.82
N LEU A 292 -3.54 15.66 -5.67
CA LEU A 292 -2.30 15.18 -5.07
C LEU A 292 -1.07 15.66 -5.85
N ASN A 293 -1.08 15.53 -7.19
CA ASN A 293 -0.04 16.06 -8.08
C ASN A 293 0.20 17.57 -7.87
N GLU A 294 -0.89 18.35 -7.81
CA GLU A 294 -0.82 19.81 -7.61
C GLU A 294 -0.34 20.21 -6.20
N ASN A 295 -0.34 19.27 -5.24
CA ASN A 295 0.02 19.50 -3.84
C ASN A 295 1.26 18.69 -3.39
N GLY A 296 2.17 18.38 -4.31
CA GLY A 296 3.49 17.82 -3.97
C GLY A 296 3.55 16.30 -3.81
N VAL A 297 2.54 15.58 -4.31
CA VAL A 297 2.49 14.12 -4.36
C VAL A 297 2.41 13.68 -5.82
N THR A 298 3.56 13.38 -6.41
CA THR A 298 3.70 13.23 -7.87
C THR A 298 3.42 11.80 -8.32
N PHE A 299 2.32 11.60 -9.03
CA PHE A 299 1.96 10.42 -9.83
C PHE A 299 2.38 10.63 -11.28
N GLU A 300 3.25 9.77 -11.79
CA GLU A 300 3.76 9.88 -13.16
C GLU A 300 4.01 8.51 -13.81
N ILE A 301 3.92 8.45 -15.14
CA ILE A 301 4.33 7.30 -15.93
C ILE A 301 5.70 7.60 -16.54
N LYS A 302 6.72 6.82 -16.18
CA LYS A 302 8.10 6.98 -16.69
C LYS A 302 8.33 6.26 -18.00
N SER A 303 7.71 5.09 -18.20
CA SER A 303 7.86 4.35 -19.44
C SER A 303 6.68 3.42 -19.70
N LYS A 304 6.45 3.13 -20.99
CA LYS A 304 5.58 2.08 -21.51
C LYS A 304 6.39 1.35 -22.58
N MET A 305 6.49 0.03 -22.49
CA MET A 305 7.22 -0.81 -23.45
C MET A 305 6.35 -1.98 -23.87
#